data_AF-A0A374JNH0-F1
#
_entry.id   AF-A0A374JNH0-F1
#
_cell.length_a   1.000
_cell.length_b   1.000
_cell.length_c   1.000
_cell.angle_alpha   90.00
_cell.angle_beta   90.00
_cell.angle_gamma   90.00
#
_symmetry.space_group_name_H-M   'P 1'
#
loop_
_entity.id
_entity.type
_entity.pdbx_description
1 polymer ?
#
loop_
_entity_poly.entity_id
_entity_poly.type
_entity_poly.pdbx_seq_one_letter_code
_entity_poly.pdbx_strand_id
1 'polypeptide(L)'
;MAKVKKTTSEEPKSFRPALTPEARENQIISLAMNTAEQRIRDNTASDTLICHFLKLGTSKYQLELEKLRSEGKLNQAKIDSIKSSEEQDELYKQAIAAMMDYSGSGEVGDDYDED
;
A
#
# COMPACT_ATOMS: atom_id res chain seq x y z
N MET A 1 10.88 43.83 -39.37
CA MET A 1 11.12 43.32 -38.00
C MET A 1 9.99 42.35 -37.66
N ALA A 2 10.27 41.05 -37.63
CA ALA A 2 9.27 40.04 -37.29
C ALA A 2 9.04 40.03 -35.77
N LYS A 3 7.80 40.20 -35.33
CA LYS A 3 7.42 40.13 -33.92
C LYS A 3 7.46 38.66 -33.48
N VAL A 4 8.38 38.32 -32.58
CA VAL A 4 8.45 37.00 -31.94
C VAL A 4 7.23 36.84 -31.04
N LYS A 5 6.38 35.86 -31.36
CA LYS A 5 5.22 35.49 -30.54
C LYS A 5 5.73 34.82 -29.25
N LYS A 6 5.61 35.52 -28.12
CA LYS A 6 5.90 34.97 -26.79
C LYS A 6 4.87 33.88 -26.49
N THR A 7 5.24 32.62 -26.64
CA THR A 7 4.45 31.46 -26.19
C THR A 7 4.56 31.38 -24.66
N THR A 8 3.85 32.27 -23.97
CA THR A 8 3.69 32.24 -22.50
C THR A 8 2.23 31.97 -22.22
N SER A 9 1.80 30.76 -22.55
CA SER A 9 0.54 30.22 -22.09
C SER A 9 0.81 28.75 -21.82
N GLU A 10 1.25 28.46 -20.60
CA GLU A 10 1.24 27.11 -20.07
C GLU A 10 -0.22 26.68 -20.06
N GLU A 11 -0.66 25.97 -21.11
CA GLU A 11 -1.98 25.36 -21.12
C GLU A 11 -2.04 24.41 -19.92
N PRO A 12 -3.14 24.42 -19.13
CA PRO A 12 -3.27 23.50 -18.02
C PRO A 12 -3.17 22.08 -18.57
N LYS A 13 -2.15 21.33 -18.13
CA LYS A 13 -1.97 19.92 -18.51
C LYS A 13 -3.28 19.18 -18.26
N SER A 14 -3.99 18.85 -19.34
CA SER A 14 -5.21 18.08 -19.29
C SER A 14 -4.85 16.66 -18.84
N PHE A 15 -5.16 16.33 -17.60
CA PHE A 15 -5.02 14.97 -17.10
C PHE A 15 -6.15 14.11 -17.65
N ARG A 16 -5.80 12.90 -18.11
CA ARG A 16 -6.81 11.89 -18.40
C ARG A 16 -7.56 11.55 -17.10
N PRO A 17 -8.89 11.42 -17.12
CA PRO A 17 -9.66 11.10 -15.92
C PRO A 17 -9.22 9.75 -15.33
N ALA A 18 -9.14 9.68 -14.00
CA ALA A 18 -8.79 8.46 -13.29
C ALA A 18 -9.87 7.38 -13.44
N LEU A 19 -9.45 6.14 -13.69
CA LEU A 19 -10.32 4.98 -13.88
C LEU A 19 -10.65 4.25 -12.57
N THR A 20 -9.85 4.45 -11.53
CA THR A 20 -10.03 3.88 -10.18
C THR A 20 -10.13 5.00 -9.13
N PRO A 21 -10.78 4.75 -7.97
CA PRO A 21 -10.84 5.72 -6.89
C PRO A 21 -9.44 6.10 -6.35
N GLU A 22 -8.56 5.12 -6.18
CA GLU A 22 -7.18 5.35 -5.72
C GLU A 22 -6.38 6.23 -6.70
N ALA A 23 -6.52 6.00 -8.01
CA ALA A 23 -5.88 6.84 -9.01
C ALA A 23 -6.41 8.29 -8.96
N ARG A 24 -7.69 8.48 -8.62
CA ARG A 24 -8.28 9.82 -8.46
C ARG A 24 -7.70 10.54 -7.25
N GLU A 25 -7.52 9.84 -6.14
CA GLU A 25 -6.88 10.39 -4.93
C GLU A 25 -5.45 10.84 -5.25
N ASN A 26 -4.68 9.98 -5.92
CA ASN A 26 -3.31 10.32 -6.35
C ASN A 26 -3.26 11.53 -7.28
N GLN A 27 -4.23 11.68 -8.19
CA GLN A 27 -4.35 12.89 -9.02
C GLN A 27 -4.58 14.14 -8.18
N ILE A 28 -5.52 14.11 -7.23
CA ILE A 28 -5.81 15.25 -6.35
C ILE A 28 -4.60 15.60 -5.49
N ILE A 29 -3.90 14.59 -4.95
CA ILE A 29 -2.67 14.78 -4.17
C ILE A 29 -1.59 15.46 -5.03
N SER A 30 -1.41 15.04 -6.28
CA SER A 30 -0.44 15.65 -7.18
C SER A 30 -0.75 17.13 -7.48
N LEU A 31 -2.02 17.46 -7.67
CA LEU A 31 -2.46 18.84 -7.88
C LEU A 31 -2.24 19.69 -6.62
N ALA A 32 -2.59 19.15 -5.45
CA ALA A 32 -2.33 19.79 -4.17
C ALA A 32 -0.83 20.05 -3.96
N MET A 33 0.04 19.10 -4.31
CA MET A 33 1.49 19.24 -4.20
C MET A 33 2.03 20.34 -5.11
N ASN A 34 1.60 20.38 -6.38
CA ASN A 34 2.02 21.42 -7.33
C ASN A 34 1.59 22.83 -6.87
N THR A 35 0.37 22.96 -6.35
CA THR A 35 -0.11 24.25 -5.83
C THR A 35 0.62 24.67 -4.57
N ALA A 36 0.96 23.73 -3.69
CA ALA A 36 1.78 23.99 -2.52
C ALA A 36 3.19 24.48 -2.90
N GLU A 37 3.82 23.81 -3.87
CA GLU A 37 5.14 24.20 -4.39
C GLU A 37 5.12 25.61 -4.98
N GLN A 38 4.12 25.92 -5.82
CA GLN A 38 3.94 27.27 -6.38
C GLN A 38 3.80 28.32 -5.28
N ARG A 39 2.92 28.09 -4.28
CA ARG A 39 2.72 29.03 -3.17
C ARG A 39 3.96 29.25 -2.31
N ILE A 40 4.77 28.21 -2.09
CA ILE A 40 6.03 28.33 -1.35
C ILE A 40 7.03 29.16 -2.16
N ARG A 41 7.17 28.92 -3.47
CA ARG A 41 8.05 29.70 -4.35
C ARG A 41 7.65 31.18 -4.41
N ASP A 42 6.35 31.44 -4.47
CA ASP A 42 5.79 32.78 -4.52
C ASP A 42 5.80 33.48 -3.14
N ASN A 43 6.25 32.81 -2.07
CA ASN A 43 6.20 33.27 -0.68
C ASN A 43 4.78 33.67 -0.20
N THR A 44 3.73 33.07 -0.78
CA THR A 44 2.32 33.30 -0.42
C THR A 44 1.71 32.11 0.33
N ALA A 45 2.53 31.12 0.69
CA ALA A 45 2.10 29.97 1.45
C ALA A 45 1.62 30.36 2.85
N SER A 46 0.54 29.69 3.29
CA SER A 46 0.08 29.79 4.67
C SER A 46 1.07 29.09 5.62
N ASP A 47 1.23 29.62 6.82
CA ASP A 47 2.08 29.06 7.88
C ASP A 47 1.79 27.58 8.17
N THR A 48 0.52 27.15 8.10
CA THR A 48 0.14 25.74 8.30
C THR A 48 0.72 24.84 7.20
N LEU A 49 0.71 25.31 5.96
CA LEU A 49 1.25 24.59 4.81
C LEU A 49 2.77 24.45 4.95
N ILE A 50 3.46 25.53 5.32
CA ILE A 50 4.91 25.52 5.58
C ILE A 50 5.24 24.55 6.74
N CYS A 51 4.50 24.64 7.84
CA CYS A 51 4.66 23.77 9.00
C CYS A 51 4.48 22.29 8.64
N HIS A 52 3.49 21.94 7.81
CA HIS A 52 3.27 20.58 7.35
C HIS A 52 4.49 20.02 6.61
N PHE A 53 5.03 20.75 5.63
CA PHE A 53 6.21 20.31 4.88
C PHE A 53 7.48 20.27 5.73
N LEU A 54 7.65 21.21 6.66
CA LEU A 54 8.77 21.16 7.60
C LEU A 54 8.69 19.92 8.48
N LYS A 55 7.51 19.57 9.00
CA LYS A 55 7.31 18.34 9.78
C LYS A 55 7.66 17.08 8.98
N LEU A 56 7.24 17.00 7.72
CA LEU A 56 7.59 15.89 6.83
C LEU A 56 9.11 15.76 6.61
N GLY A 57 9.85 16.88 6.62
CA GLY A 57 11.30 16.88 6.46
C GLY A 57 12.11 16.50 7.71
N THR A 58 11.46 16.36 8.88
CA THR A 58 12.17 16.08 10.13
C THR A 58 12.68 14.64 10.22
N SER A 59 13.80 14.44 10.93
CA SER A 59 14.33 13.11 11.26
C SER A 59 13.33 12.24 12.02
N LYS A 60 12.48 12.87 12.85
CA LYS A 60 11.39 12.20 13.56
C LYS A 60 10.43 11.51 12.60
N TYR A 61 10.01 12.19 11.54
CA TYR A 61 9.11 11.60 10.54
C TYR A 61 9.76 10.42 9.80
N GLN A 62 11.06 10.51 9.52
CA GLN A 62 11.80 9.40 8.90
C GLN A 62 11.84 8.15 9.79
N LEU A 63 12.08 8.33 11.09
CA LEU A 63 12.06 7.23 12.07
C LEU A 63 10.65 6.64 12.24
N GLU A 64 9.61 7.48 12.25
CA GLU A 64 8.22 7.01 12.28
C GLU A 64 7.86 6.18 11.05
N LEU A 65 8.32 6.60 9.86
CA LEU A 65 8.13 5.86 8.62
C LEU A 65 8.87 4.52 8.63
N GLU A 66 10.09 4.46 9.16
CA GLU A 66 10.86 3.23 9.31
C GLU A 66 10.19 2.25 10.29
N LYS A 67 9.66 2.77 11.41
CA LYS A 67 8.88 1.98 12.36
C LYS A 67 7.64 1.39 11.68
N LEU A 68 6.88 2.20 10.95
CA LEU A 68 5.68 1.74 10.24
C LEU A 68 6.00 0.68 9.18
N ARG A 69 7.12 0.83 8.45
CA ARG A 69 7.60 -0.21 7.51
C ARG A 69 7.97 -1.50 8.22
N SER A 70 8.62 -1.41 9.38
CA SER A 70 9.02 -2.58 10.18
C SER A 70 7.80 -3.32 10.74
N GLU A 71 6.80 -2.57 11.21
CA GLU A 71 5.50 -3.12 11.63
C GLU A 71 4.77 -3.79 10.45
N GLY A 72 4.79 -3.20 9.26
CA GLY A 72 4.26 -3.81 8.04
C GLY A 72 4.94 -5.15 7.71
N LYS A 73 6.27 -5.23 7.81
CA LYS A 73 7.02 -6.48 7.61
C LYS A 73 6.67 -7.53 8.65
N LEU A 74 6.52 -7.14 9.91
CA LEU A 74 6.13 -8.03 10.99
C LEU A 74 4.71 -8.58 10.76
N ASN A 75 3.79 -7.73 10.32
CA ASN A 75 2.44 -8.16 9.97
C ASN A 75 2.44 -9.11 8.78
N GLN A 76 3.26 -8.86 7.75
CA GLN A 76 3.41 -9.78 6.65
C GLN A 76 3.95 -11.15 7.11
N ALA A 77 5.01 -11.16 7.92
CA ALA A 77 5.56 -12.40 8.47
C ALA A 77 4.54 -13.17 9.33
N LYS A 78 3.66 -12.47 10.05
CA LYS A 78 2.55 -13.11 10.77
C LYS A 78 1.53 -13.72 9.82
N ILE A 79 1.14 -13.02 8.77
CA ILE A 79 0.23 -13.55 7.73
C ILE A 79 0.84 -14.81 7.11
N ASP A 80 2.12 -14.75 6.73
CA ASP A 80 2.83 -15.87 6.12
C ASP A 80 2.96 -17.05 7.09
N SER A 81 3.18 -16.79 8.38
CA SER A 81 3.21 -17.83 9.42
C SER A 81 1.85 -18.52 9.59
N ILE A 82 0.76 -17.76 9.60
CA ILE A 82 -0.60 -18.31 9.72
C ILE A 82 -0.91 -19.17 8.49
N LYS A 83 -0.61 -18.66 7.30
CA LYS A 83 -0.79 -19.40 6.05
C LYS A 83 0.05 -20.68 6.00
N SER A 84 1.30 -20.63 6.45
CA SER A 84 2.15 -21.83 6.54
C SER A 84 1.63 -22.85 7.54
N SER A 85 0.98 -22.43 8.63
CA SER A 85 0.33 -23.35 9.56
C SER A 85 -0.89 -24.01 8.93
N GLU A 86 -1.73 -23.27 8.20
CA GLU A 86 -2.86 -23.84 7.45
C GLU A 86 -2.40 -24.87 6.40
N GLU A 87 -1.37 -24.54 5.62
CA GLU A 87 -0.80 -25.46 4.63
C GLU A 87 -0.20 -26.73 5.29
N GLN A 88 0.43 -26.59 6.46
CA GLN A 88 0.95 -27.72 7.23
C GLN A 88 -0.18 -28.61 7.75
N ASP A 89 -1.25 -28.03 8.27
CA ASP A 89 -2.42 -28.77 8.75
C ASP A 89 -3.07 -29.57 7.61
N GLU A 90 -3.18 -28.99 6.41
CA GLU A 90 -3.65 -29.70 5.21
C GLU A 90 -2.72 -30.86 4.82
N LEU A 91 -1.41 -30.64 4.82
CA LEU A 91 -0.41 -31.69 4.54
C LEU A 91 -0.48 -32.84 5.55
N TYR A 92 -0.65 -32.54 6.84
CA TYR A 92 -0.81 -33.56 7.87
C TYR A 92 -2.10 -34.37 7.68
N LYS A 93 -3.22 -33.72 7.39
CA LYS A 93 -4.49 -34.41 7.07
C LYS A 93 -4.33 -35.35 5.87
N GLN A 94 -3.67 -34.89 4.80
CA GLN A 94 -3.41 -35.71 3.62
C GLN A 94 -2.49 -36.90 3.92
N ALA A 95 -1.42 -36.68 4.71
CA ALA A 95 -0.50 -37.75 5.09
C ALA A 95 -1.17 -38.82 5.94
N ILE A 96 -2.00 -38.43 6.91
CA ILE A 96 -2.76 -39.35 7.77
C ILE A 96 -3.76 -40.15 6.91
N ALA A 97 -4.50 -39.50 6.02
CA ALA A 97 -5.42 -40.18 5.11
C ALA A 97 -4.70 -41.22 4.24
N ALA A 98 -3.57 -40.86 3.62
CA ALA A 98 -2.77 -41.77 2.81
C ALA A 98 -2.20 -42.95 3.61
N MET A 99 -1.83 -42.74 4.88
CA MET A 99 -1.38 -43.81 5.78
C MET A 99 -2.52 -44.74 6.18
N MET A 100 -3.73 -44.22 6.44
CA MET A 100 -4.91 -45.02 6.73
C MET A 100 -5.30 -45.88 5.52
N ASP A 101 -5.34 -45.30 4.32
CA ASP A 101 -5.61 -46.01 3.07
C ASP A 101 -4.60 -47.15 2.82
N TYR A 102 -3.31 -46.89 3.06
CA TYR A 102 -2.26 -47.90 2.88
C TYR A 102 -2.33 -49.01 3.94
N SER A 103 -2.75 -48.70 5.17
CA SER A 103 -2.85 -49.68 6.27
C SER A 103 -3.99 -50.69 6.10
N GLY A 104 -4.81 -50.56 5.05
CA GLY A 104 -5.92 -51.47 4.76
C GLY A 104 -7.12 -51.30 5.69
N SER A 105 -7.14 -50.25 6.51
CA SER A 105 -8.27 -49.88 7.37
C SER A 105 -9.25 -49.00 6.59
N GLY A 106 -9.76 -49.52 5.47
CA GLY A 106 -10.81 -48.86 4.70
C GLY A 106 -12.16 -48.97 5.42
N GLU A 107 -12.86 -47.84 5.56
CA GLU A 107 -14.17 -47.64 6.17
C GLU A 107 -14.23 -47.48 7.71
N VAL A 108 -13.85 -46.30 8.20
CA VAL A 108 -14.67 -45.53 9.15
C VAL A 108 -14.53 -44.06 8.78
N GLY A 109 -15.24 -43.65 7.71
CA GLY A 109 -15.37 -42.24 7.37
C GLY A 109 -16.48 -41.62 8.20
N ASP A 110 -16.21 -40.41 8.70
CA ASP A 110 -17.19 -39.40 9.17
C ASP A 110 -17.52 -39.28 10.68
N ASP A 111 -16.60 -39.57 11.61
CA ASP A 111 -16.80 -39.25 13.05
C ASP A 111 -15.59 -38.53 13.70
N TYR A 112 -15.13 -37.42 13.11
CA TYR A 112 -14.25 -36.47 13.81
C TYR A 112 -14.65 -35.01 13.53
N ASP A 113 -15.90 -34.69 13.84
CA ASP A 113 -16.34 -33.33 14.19
C ASP A 113 -17.01 -33.41 15.57
N GLU A 114 -16.21 -33.45 16.64
CA GLU A 114 -16.70 -33.21 18.01
C GLU A 114 -15.61 -32.52 18.85
N ASP A 115 -15.61 -31.17 18.79
CA ASP A 115 -15.48 -30.18 19.89
C ASP A 115 -15.05 -28.79 19.37
#